data_AF-A0A8B7E591-F1
#
_entry.id   AF-A0A8B7E591-F1
#
_cell.length_a   1.000
_cell.length_b   1.000
_cell.length_c   1.000
_cell.angle_alpha   90.00
_cell.angle_beta   90.00
_cell.angle_gamma   90.00
#
_symmetry.space_group_name_H-M   'P 1'
#
loop_
_entity.id
_entity.type
_entity.pdbx_description
1 polymer ?
#
loop_
_entity_poly.entity_id
_entity_poly.type
_entity_poly.pdbx_seq_one_letter_code
_entity_poly.pdbx_strand_id
1 'polypeptide(L)'
;MLVSTLTDCMKCYSYIIVSVLSSKSFMQFFIYEDENVSLVAFSCLKNAIRIDKSAFYHVPESLSNILNEITFKITSTHEKTVARSGINTYLMLVSVYPHICLSPNKQNESFKKCLFKWKGKGFDGDIEKLVKVLDSFEQQQFCSNKMDFFATKIQSVYRGYICRKQIKKAHRSITLLKKTYLEKKKDQEQKKLDQRLEKEKIHYETLKKRQLFFDSRQKTLQAIEGIPAGTVDDFFYSLQNEAAKKIQAVWVGYKTRTILNSQVPHLIRTKAAILIQRTVRKWLEKIRRKKHDALTELLPSGLSDERKVELQCLIGNIRERFQVSNISDEDLKVIHEKSFNMLNAHVSNLKQIRRKDAHRRALLAHLQVQNQQFSLLPSLKDVNNVHVEQLSSRATPIIIAARQAHVDYMKSLNQPWWKKNTNVLNECGRPSILFENASVRTRDRIIKELLIKYNLNELLYAASKSLKKDKRFIEAKVVKKIYNK
;
A
#
# COMPACT_ATOMS: atom_id res chain seq x y z
N MET A 1 18.71 22.01 -69.71
CA MET A 1 20.02 22.68 -69.60
C MET A 1 20.36 22.99 -68.14
N LEU A 2 19.72 23.96 -67.47
CA LEU A 2 20.06 24.34 -66.08
C LEU A 2 19.73 23.27 -65.02
N VAL A 3 18.58 22.58 -65.15
CA VAL A 3 18.24 21.49 -64.22
C VAL A 3 19.15 20.29 -64.41
N SER A 4 19.46 19.93 -65.66
CA SER A 4 20.33 18.80 -65.98
C SER A 4 21.73 19.02 -65.41
N THR A 5 22.32 20.21 -65.60
CA THR A 5 23.66 20.52 -65.05
C THR A 5 23.66 20.55 -63.52
N LEU A 6 22.64 21.16 -62.88
CA LEU A 6 22.55 21.21 -61.42
C LEU A 6 22.28 19.82 -60.82
N THR A 7 21.49 18.98 -61.50
CA THR A 7 21.28 17.58 -61.09
C THR A 7 22.52 16.73 -61.27
N ASP A 8 23.33 16.95 -62.30
CA ASP A 8 24.55 16.20 -62.53
C ASP A 8 25.66 16.64 -61.56
N CYS A 9 25.74 17.93 -61.21
CA CYS A 9 26.57 18.42 -60.12
C CYS A 9 26.16 17.84 -58.75
N MET A 10 24.86 17.75 -58.45
CA MET A 10 24.37 17.14 -57.20
C MET A 10 24.65 15.63 -57.13
N LYS A 11 24.70 14.92 -58.27
CA LYS A 11 25.07 13.50 -58.32
C LYS A 11 26.57 13.27 -58.06
N CYS A 12 27.43 14.15 -58.59
CA CYS A 12 28.88 14.03 -58.41
C CYS A 12 29.36 14.48 -57.03
N TYR A 13 28.64 15.38 -56.35
CA TYR A 13 29.04 15.94 -55.06
C TYR A 13 27.88 16.03 -54.06
N SER A 14 27.71 15.01 -53.21
CA SER A 14 26.60 14.92 -52.23
C SER A 14 26.60 16.03 -51.17
N TYR A 15 27.77 16.56 -50.79
CA TYR A 15 27.90 17.63 -49.79
C TYR A 15 27.33 18.99 -50.25
N ILE A 16 27.16 19.21 -51.56
CA ILE A 16 26.60 20.44 -52.13
C ILE A 16 25.08 20.52 -51.87
N ILE A 17 24.42 19.39 -51.61
CA ILE A 17 22.97 19.34 -51.36
C ILE A 17 22.61 20.16 -50.12
N VAL A 18 23.39 20.06 -49.04
CA VAL A 18 23.15 20.81 -47.79
C VAL A 18 23.30 22.32 -48.00
N SER A 19 24.29 22.76 -48.79
CA SER A 19 24.52 24.18 -49.07
C SER A 19 23.49 24.76 -50.04
N VAL A 20 23.04 23.98 -51.03
CA VAL A 20 21.97 24.37 -51.96
C VAL A 20 20.63 24.52 -51.23
N LEU A 21 20.27 23.57 -50.37
CA LEU A 21 19.03 23.62 -49.58
C LEU A 21 19.03 24.72 -48.50
N SER A 22 20.22 25.13 -48.04
CA SER A 22 20.38 26.24 -47.09
C SER A 22 20.47 27.61 -47.79
N SER A 23 20.60 27.65 -49.11
CA SER A 23 20.78 28.89 -49.86
C SER A 23 19.48 29.67 -50.00
N LYS A 24 19.54 30.97 -49.70
CA LYS A 24 18.41 31.92 -49.90
C LYS A 24 17.99 32.00 -51.37
N SER A 25 18.91 31.79 -52.30
CA SER A 25 18.62 31.79 -53.74
C SER A 25 17.78 30.58 -54.16
N PHE A 26 17.92 29.45 -53.47
CA PHE A 26 17.09 28.27 -53.72
C PHE A 26 15.64 28.48 -53.26
N MET A 27 15.45 29.15 -52.11
CA MET A 27 14.13 29.59 -51.66
C MET A 27 13.46 30.56 -52.64
N GLN A 28 14.22 31.46 -53.28
CA GLN A 28 13.69 32.40 -54.26
C GLN A 28 13.10 31.70 -55.50
N PHE A 29 13.63 30.53 -55.91
CA PHE A 29 13.01 29.73 -56.98
C PHE A 29 11.62 29.17 -56.57
N PHE A 30 11.40 28.94 -55.29
CA PHE A 30 10.08 28.58 -54.76
C PHE A 30 9.19 29.80 -54.50
N ILE A 31 9.68 31.03 -54.54
CA ILE A 31 8.83 32.23 -54.41
C ILE A 31 8.39 32.74 -55.79
N TYR A 32 9.18 32.48 -56.84
CA TYR A 32 8.90 32.96 -58.20
C TYR A 32 7.60 32.36 -58.78
N GLU A 33 6.81 33.17 -59.49
CA GLU A 33 5.45 32.82 -59.94
C GLU A 33 5.40 31.96 -61.21
N ASP A 34 6.50 31.85 -61.97
CA ASP A 34 6.54 31.07 -63.21
C ASP A 34 6.33 29.56 -62.95
N GLU A 35 5.42 28.98 -63.72
CA GLU A 35 5.03 27.56 -63.71
C GLU A 35 6.23 26.66 -64.04
N ASN A 36 7.04 27.05 -65.03
CA ASN A 36 8.20 26.27 -65.47
C ASN A 36 9.31 26.27 -64.41
N VAL A 37 9.54 27.42 -63.77
CA VAL A 37 10.52 27.57 -62.68
C VAL A 37 10.11 26.75 -61.45
N SER A 38 8.80 26.69 -61.16
CA SER A 38 8.24 25.88 -60.08
C SER A 38 8.41 24.37 -60.32
N LEU A 39 8.17 23.90 -61.55
CA LEU A 39 8.36 22.49 -61.93
C LEU A 39 9.84 22.08 -61.88
N VAL A 40 10.72 22.98 -62.30
CA VAL A 40 12.18 22.83 -62.21
C VAL A 40 12.61 22.72 -60.75
N ALA A 41 12.11 23.60 -59.87
CA ALA A 41 12.42 23.57 -58.43
C ALA A 41 11.93 22.29 -57.75
N PHE A 42 10.71 21.82 -58.06
CA PHE A 42 10.20 20.53 -57.58
C PHE A 42 11.01 19.34 -58.08
N SER A 43 11.46 19.35 -59.34
CA SER A 43 12.32 18.29 -59.90
C SER A 43 13.70 18.27 -59.24
N CYS A 44 14.29 19.44 -59.03
CA CYS A 44 15.55 19.62 -58.31
C CYS A 44 15.45 19.07 -56.87
N LEU A 45 14.38 19.39 -56.17
CA LEU A 45 14.12 18.90 -54.81
C LEU A 45 13.84 17.39 -54.75
N LYS A 46 13.10 16.82 -55.71
CA LYS A 46 12.92 15.37 -55.84
C LYS A 46 14.25 14.65 -56.04
N ASN A 47 15.14 15.21 -56.86
CA ASN A 47 16.44 14.63 -57.14
C ASN A 47 17.39 14.76 -55.94
N ALA A 48 17.36 15.87 -55.21
CA ALA A 48 18.11 16.03 -53.96
C ALA A 48 17.72 14.97 -52.92
N ILE A 49 16.42 14.71 -52.73
CA ILE A 49 15.89 13.68 -51.81
C ILE A 49 16.32 12.27 -52.24
N ARG A 50 16.44 12.02 -53.55
CA ARG A 50 16.85 10.70 -54.08
C ARG A 50 18.34 10.43 -53.90
N ILE A 51 19.18 11.46 -53.95
CA ILE A 51 20.64 11.33 -53.90
C ILE A 51 21.12 11.21 -52.45
N ASP A 52 20.63 12.05 -51.52
CA ASP A 52 21.04 11.99 -50.12
C ASP A 52 19.86 12.16 -49.15
N LYS A 53 19.50 11.04 -48.49
CA LYS A 53 18.46 10.98 -47.46
C LYS A 53 18.96 11.46 -46.09
N SER A 54 20.23 11.81 -45.92
CA SER A 54 20.78 12.27 -44.64
C SER A 54 20.99 13.79 -44.59
N ALA A 55 21.21 14.44 -45.73
CA ALA A 55 21.44 15.89 -45.87
C ALA A 55 20.39 16.77 -45.17
N PHE A 56 19.13 16.37 -45.18
CA PHE A 56 18.02 17.18 -44.64
C PHE A 56 17.91 17.14 -43.10
N TYR A 57 18.58 16.22 -42.40
CA TYR A 57 18.67 16.26 -40.93
C TYR A 57 19.50 17.44 -40.43
N HIS A 58 20.43 17.93 -41.26
CA HIS A 58 21.31 19.04 -40.93
C HIS A 58 20.65 20.42 -41.17
N VAL A 59 19.45 20.49 -41.77
CA VAL A 59 18.77 21.75 -42.13
C VAL A 59 17.25 21.72 -41.82
N PRO A 60 16.86 21.66 -40.53
CA PRO A 60 15.43 21.55 -40.16
C PRO A 60 14.63 22.83 -40.40
N GLU A 61 15.25 24.01 -40.26
CA GLU A 61 14.57 25.30 -40.37
C GLU A 61 14.24 25.65 -41.83
N SER A 62 15.19 25.50 -42.75
CA SER A 62 14.96 25.70 -44.19
C SER A 62 13.98 24.70 -44.76
N LEU A 63 13.95 23.45 -44.29
CA LEU A 63 12.97 22.45 -44.72
C LEU A 63 11.54 22.84 -44.32
N SER A 64 11.35 23.40 -43.13
CA SER A 64 10.03 23.91 -42.72
C SER A 64 9.55 25.06 -43.61
N ASN A 65 10.46 25.95 -44.02
CA ASN A 65 10.15 27.05 -44.93
C ASN A 65 9.85 26.56 -46.35
N ILE A 66 10.63 25.61 -46.87
CA ILE A 66 10.38 24.96 -48.17
C ILE A 66 9.02 24.26 -48.16
N LEU A 67 8.66 23.57 -47.08
CA LEU A 67 7.35 22.91 -46.95
C LEU A 67 6.19 23.89 -46.88
N ASN A 68 6.33 24.99 -46.15
CA ASN A 68 5.32 26.05 -46.11
C ASN A 68 5.12 26.66 -47.50
N GLU A 69 6.20 26.85 -48.26
CA GLU A 69 6.14 27.38 -49.62
C GLU A 69 5.54 26.38 -50.62
N ILE A 70 5.88 25.08 -50.52
CA ILE A 70 5.23 24.00 -51.28
C ILE A 70 3.72 23.98 -50.97
N THR A 71 3.36 24.08 -49.69
CA THR A 71 1.97 24.13 -49.22
C THR A 71 1.26 25.34 -49.82
N PHE A 72 1.88 26.51 -49.80
CA PHE A 72 1.36 27.74 -50.40
C PHE A 72 1.18 27.62 -51.92
N LYS A 73 2.16 27.08 -52.65
CA LYS A 73 2.03 26.83 -54.11
C LYS A 73 0.90 25.87 -54.43
N ILE A 74 0.71 24.81 -53.65
CA ILE A 74 -0.41 23.87 -53.85
C ILE A 74 -1.76 24.54 -53.59
N THR A 75 -1.83 25.51 -52.67
CA THR A 75 -3.06 26.26 -52.40
C THR A 75 -3.37 27.34 -53.44
N SER A 76 -2.33 28.04 -53.94
CA SER A 76 -2.47 29.23 -54.78
C SER A 76 -2.49 28.94 -56.28
N THR A 77 -1.91 27.82 -56.75
CA THR A 77 -1.83 27.49 -58.18
C THR A 77 -3.18 27.09 -58.79
N HIS A 78 -3.35 27.36 -60.09
CA HIS A 78 -4.52 26.95 -60.89
C HIS A 78 -4.19 25.80 -61.88
N GLU A 79 -2.91 25.55 -62.12
CA GLU A 79 -2.42 24.54 -63.06
C GLU A 79 -2.33 23.13 -62.41
N LYS A 80 -2.76 22.10 -63.15
CA LYS A 80 -2.84 20.72 -62.64
C LYS A 80 -1.47 20.05 -62.48
N THR A 81 -0.52 20.39 -63.35
CA THR A 81 0.84 19.81 -63.43
C THR A 81 1.69 20.22 -62.22
N VAL A 82 1.65 21.51 -61.87
CA VAL A 82 2.34 22.12 -60.72
C VAL A 82 1.78 21.58 -59.41
N ALA A 83 0.46 21.54 -59.25
CA ALA A 83 -0.20 20.98 -58.06
C ALA A 83 0.13 19.50 -57.85
N ARG A 84 0.09 18.69 -58.91
CA ARG A 84 0.47 17.27 -58.86
C ARG A 84 1.94 17.08 -58.50
N SER A 85 2.83 17.88 -59.09
CA SER A 85 4.27 17.80 -58.80
C SER A 85 4.54 18.19 -57.33
N GLY A 86 3.86 19.21 -56.82
CA GLY A 86 3.91 19.70 -55.44
C GLY A 86 3.42 18.68 -54.41
N ILE A 87 2.28 18.02 -54.67
CA ILE A 87 1.75 16.97 -53.78
C ILE A 87 2.69 15.76 -53.73
N ASN A 88 3.28 15.38 -54.87
CA ASN A 88 4.24 14.29 -54.93
C ASN A 88 5.57 14.64 -54.23
N THR A 89 6.10 15.87 -54.39
CA THR A 89 7.25 16.33 -53.60
C THR A 89 6.95 16.30 -52.10
N TYR A 90 5.76 16.74 -51.70
CA TYR A 90 5.33 16.76 -50.31
C TYR A 90 5.23 15.33 -49.73
N LEU A 91 4.62 14.40 -50.46
CA LEU A 91 4.54 12.99 -50.08
C LEU A 91 5.92 12.33 -49.97
N MET A 92 6.83 12.64 -50.90
CA MET A 92 8.22 12.17 -50.82
C MET A 92 8.93 12.71 -49.58
N LEU A 93 8.78 14.00 -49.27
CA LEU A 93 9.37 14.61 -48.08
C LEU A 93 8.82 13.98 -46.79
N VAL A 94 7.51 13.76 -46.72
CA VAL A 94 6.84 13.13 -45.56
C VAL A 94 7.28 11.68 -45.38
N SER A 95 7.51 10.95 -46.48
CA SER A 95 7.97 9.55 -46.40
C SER A 95 9.40 9.41 -45.86
N VAL A 96 10.26 10.40 -46.11
CA VAL A 96 11.67 10.37 -45.68
C VAL A 96 11.85 11.07 -44.33
N TYR A 97 11.09 12.12 -44.03
CA TYR A 97 11.22 12.92 -42.80
C TYR A 97 9.86 13.21 -42.14
N PRO A 98 9.21 12.22 -41.50
CA PRO A 98 7.92 12.42 -40.85
C PRO A 98 7.96 13.49 -39.75
N HIS A 99 9.04 13.55 -38.97
CA HIS A 99 9.14 14.37 -37.77
C HIS A 99 9.27 15.88 -38.01
N ILE A 100 9.86 16.32 -39.14
CA ILE A 100 10.01 17.75 -39.47
C ILE A 100 8.80 18.25 -40.27
N CYS A 101 8.30 17.43 -41.19
CA CYS A 101 7.14 17.78 -42.03
C CYS A 101 5.82 17.86 -41.25
N LEU A 102 5.74 17.16 -40.11
CA LEU A 102 4.54 17.09 -39.27
C LEU A 102 4.64 17.99 -38.04
N SER A 103 5.49 19.02 -38.07
CA SER A 103 5.49 20.05 -37.01
C SER A 103 4.09 20.67 -36.88
N PRO A 104 3.66 21.03 -35.65
CA PRO A 104 2.26 21.29 -35.33
C PRO A 104 1.83 22.67 -35.83
N ASN A 105 1.64 22.80 -37.14
CA ASN A 105 1.04 23.98 -37.71
C ASN A 105 -0.48 23.80 -37.79
N LYS A 106 -1.23 24.76 -37.21
CA LYS A 106 -2.67 24.96 -37.43
C LYS A 106 -3.05 25.01 -38.92
N GLN A 107 -2.06 25.18 -39.80
CA GLN A 107 -2.16 25.16 -41.24
C GLN A 107 -2.53 23.78 -41.81
N ASN A 108 -2.34 22.67 -41.08
CA ASN A 108 -2.65 21.32 -41.58
C ASN A 108 -4.16 21.09 -41.78
N GLU A 109 -5.02 21.65 -40.92
CA GLU A 109 -6.48 21.55 -41.09
C GLU A 109 -6.97 22.38 -42.29
N SER A 110 -6.41 23.59 -42.46
CA SER A 110 -6.69 24.46 -43.61
C SER A 110 -6.15 23.86 -44.92
N PHE A 111 -4.97 23.23 -44.88
CA PHE A 111 -4.37 22.56 -46.03
C PHE A 111 -5.19 21.35 -46.46
N LYS A 112 -5.70 20.52 -45.53
CA LYS A 112 -6.66 19.44 -45.83
C LYS A 112 -7.87 19.97 -46.58
N LYS A 113 -8.46 21.10 -46.15
CA LYS A 113 -9.60 21.73 -46.82
C LYS A 113 -9.25 22.18 -48.24
N CYS A 114 -8.06 22.74 -48.46
CA CYS A 114 -7.60 23.15 -49.79
C CYS A 114 -7.28 21.97 -50.72
N LEU A 115 -6.85 20.83 -50.19
CA LEU A 115 -6.58 19.63 -51.00
C LEU A 115 -7.85 19.07 -51.67
N PHE A 116 -9.03 19.27 -51.06
CA PHE A 116 -10.31 18.89 -51.67
C PHE A 116 -10.63 19.68 -52.96
N LYS A 117 -10.05 20.87 -53.18
CA LYS A 117 -10.17 21.66 -54.43
C LYS A 117 -9.63 20.90 -55.66
N TRP A 118 -8.75 19.93 -55.44
CA TRP A 118 -8.08 19.16 -56.49
C TRP A 118 -8.74 17.80 -56.78
N LYS A 119 -9.81 17.46 -56.06
CA LYS A 119 -10.53 16.21 -56.23
C LYS A 119 -11.19 16.13 -57.62
N GLY A 120 -10.97 15.04 -58.35
CA GLY A 120 -11.51 14.80 -59.70
C GLY A 120 -10.65 15.31 -60.86
N LYS A 121 -9.40 15.76 -60.60
CA LYS A 121 -8.47 16.29 -61.63
C LYS A 121 -7.41 15.27 -62.08
N GLY A 122 -7.54 13.98 -61.73
CA GLY A 122 -6.71 12.89 -62.27
C GLY A 122 -5.51 12.44 -61.41
N PHE A 123 -5.43 12.85 -60.14
CA PHE A 123 -4.40 12.42 -59.18
C PHE A 123 -4.95 12.20 -57.76
N ASP A 124 -6.21 11.78 -57.67
CA ASP A 124 -6.94 11.60 -56.39
C ASP A 124 -6.28 10.60 -55.44
N GLY A 125 -5.61 9.57 -55.96
CA GLY A 125 -4.88 8.60 -55.15
C GLY A 125 -3.71 9.20 -54.37
N ASP A 126 -3.06 10.26 -54.88
CA ASP A 126 -1.99 10.96 -54.17
C ASP A 126 -2.57 11.92 -53.11
N ILE A 127 -3.73 12.52 -53.40
CA ILE A 127 -4.48 13.35 -52.44
C ILE A 127 -4.94 12.51 -51.24
N GLU A 128 -5.50 11.33 -51.47
CA GLU A 128 -5.97 10.45 -50.38
C GLU A 128 -4.83 9.94 -49.49
N LYS A 129 -3.67 9.62 -50.07
CA LYS A 129 -2.48 9.23 -49.31
C LYS A 129 -2.03 10.37 -48.41
N LEU A 130 -2.02 11.60 -48.93
CA LEU A 130 -1.62 12.78 -48.18
C LEU A 130 -2.56 13.06 -47.01
N VAL A 131 -3.88 12.98 -47.23
CA VAL A 131 -4.89 13.15 -46.18
C VAL A 131 -4.76 12.10 -45.08
N LYS A 132 -4.59 10.82 -45.43
CA LYS A 132 -4.42 9.71 -44.47
C LYS A 132 -3.20 9.91 -43.56
N VAL A 133 -2.08 10.38 -44.11
CA VAL A 133 -0.88 10.65 -43.30
C VAL A 133 -1.12 11.79 -42.32
N LEU A 134 -1.79 12.85 -42.75
CA LEU A 134 -2.16 13.98 -41.88
C LEU A 134 -3.16 13.58 -40.78
N ASP A 135 -4.09 12.64 -41.03
CA ASP A 135 -5.05 12.14 -40.02
C ASP A 135 -4.38 11.25 -38.95
N SER A 136 -3.44 10.39 -39.37
CA SER A 136 -2.73 9.49 -38.44
C SER A 136 -1.92 10.24 -37.38
N PHE A 137 -1.43 11.43 -37.73
CA PHE A 137 -0.64 12.29 -36.85
C PHE A 137 -1.48 12.98 -35.77
N GLU A 138 -2.64 13.54 -36.15
CA GLU A 138 -3.58 14.16 -35.20
C GLU A 138 -4.04 13.17 -34.12
N GLN A 139 -4.27 11.91 -34.51
CA GLN A 139 -4.65 10.84 -33.59
C GLN A 139 -3.54 10.51 -32.58
N GLN A 140 -2.29 10.43 -33.01
CA GLN A 140 -1.15 10.16 -32.12
C GLN A 140 -0.95 11.26 -31.07
N GLN A 141 -1.10 12.53 -31.46
CA GLN A 141 -0.93 13.65 -30.53
C GLN A 141 -2.07 13.76 -29.51
N PHE A 142 -3.31 13.54 -29.94
CA PHE A 142 -4.45 13.48 -29.03
C PHE A 142 -4.31 12.37 -27.99
N CYS A 143 -3.75 11.22 -28.37
CA CYS A 143 -3.45 10.13 -27.45
C CYS A 143 -2.35 10.51 -26.44
N SER A 144 -1.26 11.14 -26.89
CA SER A 144 -0.18 11.60 -26.00
C SER A 144 -0.67 12.63 -24.97
N ASN A 145 -1.42 13.64 -25.42
CA ASN A 145 -1.95 14.69 -24.54
C ASN A 145 -2.93 14.15 -23.49
N LYS A 146 -3.74 13.14 -23.85
CA LYS A 146 -4.60 12.43 -22.89
C LYS A 146 -3.79 11.68 -21.84
N MET A 147 -2.72 11.00 -22.24
CA MET A 147 -1.86 10.29 -21.31
C MET A 147 -1.20 11.24 -20.30
N ASP A 148 -0.73 12.40 -20.75
CA ASP A 148 -0.15 13.42 -19.88
C ASP A 148 -1.17 14.00 -18.89
N PHE A 149 -2.41 14.21 -19.33
CA PHE A 149 -3.51 14.63 -18.46
C PHE A 149 -3.77 13.60 -17.35
N PHE A 150 -3.90 12.32 -17.70
CA PHE A 150 -4.13 11.25 -16.71
C PHE A 150 -2.93 11.08 -15.76
N ALA A 151 -1.70 11.14 -16.29
CA ALA A 151 -0.49 11.09 -15.48
C ALA A 151 -0.46 12.24 -14.46
N THR A 152 -0.75 13.47 -14.90
CA THR A 152 -0.81 14.65 -14.02
C THR A 152 -1.88 14.49 -12.94
N LYS A 153 -3.06 13.95 -13.29
CA LYS A 153 -4.13 13.71 -12.34
C LYS A 153 -3.72 12.69 -11.27
N ILE A 154 -3.15 11.55 -11.67
CA ILE A 154 -2.65 10.52 -10.75
C ILE A 154 -1.55 11.07 -9.85
N GLN A 155 -0.59 11.79 -10.42
CA GLN A 155 0.51 12.42 -9.68
C GLN A 155 0.02 13.42 -8.63
N SER A 156 -0.97 14.27 -8.99
CA SER A 156 -1.54 15.25 -8.06
C SER A 156 -2.22 14.59 -6.85
N VAL A 157 -2.98 13.52 -7.08
CA VAL A 157 -3.66 12.76 -6.02
C VAL A 157 -2.64 12.09 -5.11
N TYR A 158 -1.60 11.47 -5.69
CA TYR A 158 -0.56 10.80 -4.93
C TYR A 158 0.27 11.79 -4.08
N ARG A 159 0.69 12.92 -4.64
CA ARG A 159 1.38 14.00 -3.90
C ARG A 159 0.52 14.48 -2.73
N GLY A 160 -0.79 14.68 -2.95
CA GLY A 160 -1.73 15.03 -1.89
C GLY A 160 -1.87 13.96 -0.80
N TYR A 161 -1.92 12.68 -1.17
CA TYR A 161 -1.96 11.57 -0.21
C TYR A 161 -0.71 11.53 0.68
N ILE A 162 0.48 11.65 0.09
CA ILE A 162 1.75 11.66 0.84
C ILE A 162 1.81 12.83 1.82
N CYS A 163 1.44 14.04 1.37
CA CYS A 163 1.42 15.23 2.22
C CYS A 163 0.46 15.05 3.41
N ARG A 164 -0.78 14.61 3.18
CA ARG A 164 -1.75 14.33 4.25
C ARG A 164 -1.26 13.26 5.23
N LYS A 165 -0.55 12.25 4.74
CA LYS A 165 0.04 11.20 5.60
C LYS A 165 1.16 11.77 6.48
N GLN A 166 2.01 12.64 5.95
CA GLN A 166 3.05 13.33 6.72
C GLN A 166 2.46 14.24 7.78
N ILE A 167 1.45 15.05 7.44
CA ILE A 167 0.74 15.93 8.40
C ILE A 167 0.11 15.11 9.53
N LYS A 168 -0.54 13.98 9.22
CA LYS A 168 -1.08 13.08 10.26
C LYS A 168 0.02 12.52 11.17
N LYS A 169 1.20 12.20 10.63
CA LYS A 169 2.35 11.74 11.43
C LYS A 169 2.86 12.85 12.35
N ALA A 170 2.99 14.07 11.84
CA ALA A 170 3.41 15.25 12.60
C ALA A 170 2.42 15.59 13.74
N HIS A 171 1.11 15.55 13.48
CA HIS A 171 0.11 15.75 14.53
C HIS A 171 0.20 14.70 15.64
N ARG A 172 0.44 13.43 15.29
CA ARG A 172 0.64 12.38 16.29
C ARG A 172 1.87 12.64 17.16
N SER A 173 3.00 13.03 16.58
CA SER A 173 4.20 13.36 17.36
C SER A 173 4.01 14.58 18.25
N ILE A 174 3.33 15.63 17.77
CA ILE A 174 3.02 16.83 18.58
C ILE A 174 2.09 16.46 19.74
N THR A 175 1.08 15.63 19.49
CA THR A 175 0.13 15.18 20.53
C THR A 175 0.85 14.37 21.60
N LEU A 176 1.75 13.47 21.19
CA LEU A 176 2.58 12.69 22.11
C LEU A 176 3.52 13.59 22.92
N LEU A 177 4.16 14.57 22.29
CA LEU A 177 5.01 15.54 22.97
C LEU A 177 4.23 16.35 24.02
N LYS A 178 3.04 16.85 23.66
CA LYS A 178 2.16 17.55 24.62
C LYS A 178 1.78 16.67 25.80
N LYS A 179 1.36 15.43 25.53
CA LYS A 179 1.00 14.46 26.58
C LYS A 179 2.17 14.22 27.54
N THR A 180 3.35 13.87 27.00
CA THR A 180 4.54 13.58 27.81
C THR A 180 5.01 14.81 28.60
N TYR A 181 4.90 16.02 28.04
CA TYR A 181 5.22 17.24 28.75
C TYR A 181 4.26 17.48 29.93
N LEU A 182 2.95 17.32 29.71
CA LEU A 182 1.94 17.48 30.76
C LEU A 182 2.09 16.44 31.87
N GLU A 183 2.37 15.18 31.51
CA GLU A 183 2.67 14.12 32.49
C GLU A 183 3.91 14.46 33.32
N LYS A 184 5.01 14.86 32.68
CA LYS A 184 6.22 15.29 33.40
C LYS A 184 5.97 16.47 34.32
N LYS A 185 5.17 17.45 33.88
CA LYS A 185 4.81 18.61 34.70
C LYS A 185 4.03 18.18 35.94
N LYS A 186 3.02 17.31 35.77
CA LYS A 186 2.23 16.76 36.87
C LYS A 186 3.09 15.96 37.86
N ASP A 187 4.00 15.12 37.36
CA ASP A 187 4.90 14.34 38.20
C ASP A 187 5.84 15.24 39.02
N GLN A 188 6.32 16.34 38.43
CA GLN A 188 7.15 17.32 39.14
C GLN A 188 6.36 18.04 40.24
N GLU A 189 5.11 18.43 39.96
CA GLU A 189 4.23 19.06 40.95
C GLU A 189 3.91 18.10 42.10
N GLN A 190 3.61 16.84 41.80
CA GLN A 190 3.39 15.79 42.81
C GLN A 190 4.64 15.56 43.66
N LYS A 191 5.82 15.41 43.05
CA LYS A 191 7.08 15.26 43.81
C LYS A 191 7.35 16.44 44.73
N LYS A 192 7.05 17.67 44.30
CA LYS A 192 7.19 18.86 45.15
C LYS A 192 6.21 18.84 46.31
N LEU A 193 4.97 18.40 46.08
CA LEU A 193 3.96 18.23 47.13
C LEU A 193 4.40 17.17 48.14
N ASP A 194 4.80 15.99 47.66
CA ASP A 194 5.25 14.89 48.51
C ASP A 194 6.46 15.30 49.36
N GLN A 195 7.41 16.04 48.78
CA GLN A 195 8.55 16.59 49.52
C GLN A 195 8.14 17.61 50.60
N ARG A 196 7.10 18.42 50.35
CA ARG A 196 6.59 19.35 51.36
C ARG A 196 5.91 18.61 52.50
N LEU A 197 5.04 17.66 52.17
CA LEU A 197 4.35 16.82 53.16
C LEU A 197 5.34 16.02 54.01
N GLU A 198 6.39 15.46 53.40
CA GLU A 198 7.41 14.74 54.16
C GLU A 198 8.19 15.66 55.10
N LYS A 199 8.54 16.87 54.66
CA LYS A 199 9.18 17.88 55.53
C LYS A 199 8.28 18.30 56.69
N GLU A 200 7.00 18.55 56.43
CA GLU A 200 6.01 18.87 57.46
C GLU A 200 5.84 17.73 58.46
N LYS A 201 5.79 16.49 57.97
CA LYS A 201 5.73 15.29 58.81
C LYS A 201 6.96 15.18 59.71
N ILE A 202 8.16 15.33 59.16
CA ILE A 202 9.41 15.32 59.94
C ILE A 202 9.40 16.44 60.98
N HIS A 203 8.94 17.63 60.60
CA HIS A 203 8.84 18.76 61.52
C HIS A 203 7.87 18.47 62.68
N TYR A 204 6.69 17.95 62.37
CA TYR A 204 5.69 17.55 63.37
C TYR A 204 6.21 16.45 64.30
N GLU A 205 6.86 15.42 63.77
CA GLU A 205 7.49 14.36 64.57
C GLU A 205 8.58 14.91 65.49
N THR A 206 9.35 15.90 65.01
CA THR A 206 10.38 16.58 65.81
C THR A 206 9.77 17.37 66.96
N LEU A 207 8.71 18.14 66.71
CA LEU A 207 7.98 18.88 67.74
C LEU A 207 7.37 17.92 68.78
N LYS A 208 6.75 16.83 68.33
CA LYS A 208 6.18 15.81 69.21
C LYS A 208 7.25 15.17 70.10
N LYS A 209 8.44 14.87 69.55
CA LYS A 209 9.58 14.37 70.35
C LYS A 209 10.02 15.38 71.42
N ARG A 210 10.07 16.67 71.08
CA ARG A 210 10.39 17.73 72.06
C ARG A 210 9.35 17.80 73.17
N GLN A 211 8.07 17.80 72.82
CA GLN A 211 6.97 17.79 73.80
C GLN A 211 7.09 16.58 74.74
N LEU A 212 7.22 15.37 74.20
CA LEU A 212 7.40 14.17 75.00
C LEU A 212 8.63 14.23 75.92
N PHE A 213 9.72 14.85 75.46
CA PHE A 213 10.90 15.07 76.28
C PHE A 213 10.63 16.04 77.44
N PHE A 214 9.93 17.16 77.17
CA PHE A 214 9.51 18.09 78.21
C PHE A 214 8.55 17.44 79.21
N ASP A 215 7.51 16.75 78.74
CA ASP A 215 6.53 16.05 79.59
C ASP A 215 7.21 15.00 80.48
N SER A 216 8.16 14.24 79.91
CA SER A 216 8.94 13.27 80.68
C SER A 216 9.76 13.95 81.76
N ARG A 217 10.42 15.08 81.44
CA ARG A 217 11.21 15.84 82.40
C ARG A 217 10.35 16.45 83.51
N GLN A 218 9.18 16.97 83.17
CA GLN A 218 8.24 17.50 84.13
C GLN A 218 7.74 16.41 85.09
N LYS A 219 7.40 15.22 84.57
CA LYS A 219 7.02 14.06 85.40
C LYS A 219 8.15 13.64 86.34
N THR A 220 9.40 13.65 85.89
CA THR A 220 10.53 13.35 86.78
C THR A 220 10.70 14.40 87.87
N LEU A 221 10.49 15.69 87.57
CA LEU A 221 10.57 16.76 88.59
C LEU A 221 9.43 16.63 89.61
N GLN A 222 8.20 16.42 89.16
CA GLN A 222 7.04 16.19 90.03
C GLN A 222 7.22 14.96 90.94
N ALA A 223 7.86 13.91 90.43
CA ALA A 223 8.19 12.74 91.25
C ALA A 223 9.21 13.10 92.34
N ILE A 224 10.26 13.86 92.02
CA ILE A 224 11.30 14.29 92.98
C ILE A 224 10.70 15.20 94.07
N GLU A 225 9.79 16.10 93.71
CA GLU A 225 9.11 17.02 94.66
C GLU A 225 8.34 16.28 95.77
N GLY A 226 7.84 15.07 95.51
CA GLY A 226 7.06 14.27 96.46
C GLY A 226 7.87 13.24 97.27
N ILE A 227 9.16 13.07 96.99
CA ILE A 227 10.00 12.02 97.60
C ILE A 227 10.82 12.61 98.76
N PRO A 228 10.96 11.92 99.91
CA PRO A 228 11.85 12.34 101.00
C PRO A 228 13.31 12.44 100.55
N ALA A 229 14.01 13.50 101.00
CA ALA A 229 15.38 13.82 100.56
C ALA A 229 16.39 12.64 100.70
N GLY A 230 16.26 11.82 101.75
CA GLY A 230 17.15 10.66 101.96
C GLY A 230 16.95 9.49 101.00
N THR A 231 15.86 9.46 100.23
CA THR A 231 15.50 8.36 99.29
C THR A 231 15.61 8.75 97.81
N VAL A 232 16.08 9.97 97.53
CA VAL A 232 16.21 10.50 96.16
C VAL A 232 17.24 9.73 95.34
N ASP A 233 18.34 9.27 95.97
CA ASP A 233 19.40 8.50 95.30
C ASP A 233 18.91 7.11 94.84
N ASP A 234 18.10 6.43 95.65
CA ASP A 234 17.49 5.15 95.30
C ASP A 234 16.55 5.27 94.09
N PHE A 235 15.80 6.39 94.03
CA PHE A 235 14.95 6.71 92.89
C PHE A 235 15.77 6.90 91.60
N PHE A 236 16.85 7.70 91.65
CA PHE A 236 17.74 7.87 90.49
C PHE A 236 18.43 6.58 90.07
N TYR A 237 18.83 5.74 91.02
CA TYR A 237 19.40 4.41 90.73
C TYR A 237 18.39 3.51 90.00
N SER A 238 17.11 3.51 90.42
CA SER A 238 16.04 2.77 89.75
C SER A 238 15.80 3.24 88.31
N LEU A 239 15.80 4.56 88.07
CA LEU A 239 15.68 5.17 86.74
C LEU A 239 16.85 4.82 85.84
N GLN A 240 18.08 4.85 86.36
CA GLN A 240 19.27 4.43 85.63
C GLN A 240 19.19 2.96 85.23
N ASN A 241 18.72 2.08 86.12
CA ASN A 241 18.53 0.67 85.82
C ASN A 241 17.45 0.44 84.75
N GLU A 242 16.34 1.17 84.81
CA GLU A 242 15.29 1.08 83.79
C GLU A 242 15.79 1.59 82.42
N ALA A 243 16.55 2.69 82.41
CA ALA A 243 17.19 3.22 81.20
C ALA A 243 18.21 2.23 80.62
N ALA A 244 19.04 1.60 81.47
CA ALA A 244 20.00 0.59 81.06
C ALA A 244 19.30 -0.62 80.39
N LYS A 245 18.20 -1.11 80.97
CA LYS A 245 17.38 -2.18 80.38
C LYS A 245 16.83 -1.79 79.00
N LYS A 246 16.32 -0.56 78.84
CA LYS A 246 15.82 -0.05 77.54
C LYS A 246 16.93 0.04 76.50
N ILE A 247 18.09 0.59 76.87
CA ILE A 247 19.25 0.70 75.97
C ILE A 247 19.75 -0.68 75.54
N GLN A 248 19.87 -1.61 76.49
CA GLN A 248 20.27 -2.99 76.20
C GLN A 248 19.27 -3.70 75.27
N ALA A 249 17.96 -3.54 75.50
CA ALA A 249 16.93 -4.10 74.63
C ALA A 249 17.02 -3.55 73.20
N VAL A 250 17.21 -2.23 73.05
CA VAL A 250 17.41 -1.59 71.74
C VAL A 250 18.67 -2.12 71.07
N TRP A 251 19.77 -2.29 71.80
CA TRP A 251 21.04 -2.82 71.28
C TRP A 251 20.91 -4.26 70.80
N VAL A 252 20.28 -5.13 71.59
CA VAL A 252 20.00 -6.52 71.19
C VAL A 252 19.13 -6.54 69.93
N GLY A 253 18.12 -5.68 69.85
CA GLY A 253 17.30 -5.49 68.67
C GLY A 253 18.07 -4.95 67.46
N TYR A 254 19.02 -4.04 67.65
CA TYR A 254 19.90 -3.56 66.58
C TYR A 254 20.79 -4.70 66.07
N LYS A 255 21.49 -5.39 66.96
CA LYS A 255 22.38 -6.50 66.63
C LYS A 255 21.67 -7.59 65.82
N THR A 256 20.48 -8.01 66.23
CA THR A 256 19.68 -9.01 65.51
C THR A 256 19.26 -8.53 64.12
N ARG A 257 18.77 -7.28 63.99
CA ARG A 257 18.44 -6.70 62.67
C ARG A 257 19.65 -6.55 61.75
N THR A 258 20.81 -6.20 62.29
CA THR A 258 22.05 -6.08 61.51
C THR A 258 22.47 -7.44 60.94
N ILE A 259 22.36 -8.52 61.74
CA ILE A 259 22.61 -9.90 61.28
C ILE A 259 21.57 -10.32 60.23
N LEU A 260 20.29 -10.01 60.41
CA LEU A 260 19.27 -10.33 59.41
C LEU A 260 19.49 -9.55 58.11
N ASN A 261 19.82 -8.26 58.21
CA ASN A 261 20.08 -7.40 57.05
C ASN A 261 21.29 -7.86 56.25
N SER A 262 22.32 -8.45 56.87
CA SER A 262 23.44 -9.03 56.13
C SER A 262 23.03 -10.26 55.30
N GLN A 263 21.95 -10.96 55.68
CA GLN A 263 21.40 -12.11 54.96
C GLN A 263 20.42 -11.72 53.84
N VAL A 264 19.82 -10.52 53.88
CA VAL A 264 18.85 -10.05 52.89
C VAL A 264 19.39 -10.10 51.44
N PRO A 265 20.63 -9.68 51.13
CA PRO A 265 21.17 -9.79 49.77
C PRO A 265 21.21 -11.23 49.25
N HIS A 266 21.53 -12.21 50.11
CA HIS A 266 21.53 -13.62 49.76
C HIS A 266 20.10 -14.13 49.48
N LEU A 267 19.12 -13.71 50.27
CA LEU A 267 17.71 -14.03 50.05
C LEU A 267 17.18 -13.43 48.73
N ILE A 268 17.61 -12.22 48.37
CA ILE A 268 17.25 -11.61 47.09
C ILE A 268 17.86 -12.40 45.92
N ARG A 269 19.16 -12.75 46.01
CA ARG A 269 19.85 -13.55 44.97
C ARG A 269 19.20 -14.92 44.78
N THR A 270 18.88 -15.61 45.87
CA THR A 270 18.22 -16.93 45.81
C THR A 270 16.81 -16.82 45.23
N LYS A 271 16.01 -15.83 45.63
CA LYS A 271 14.70 -15.55 45.02
C LYS A 271 14.81 -15.26 43.51
N ALA A 272 15.79 -14.45 43.11
CA ALA A 272 16.04 -14.15 41.71
C ALA A 272 16.44 -15.42 40.93
N ALA A 273 17.33 -16.25 41.49
CA ALA A 273 17.73 -17.51 40.89
C ALA A 273 16.54 -18.47 40.71
N ILE A 274 15.68 -18.61 41.73
CA ILE A 274 14.45 -19.42 41.65
C ILE A 274 13.52 -18.90 40.55
N LEU A 275 13.37 -17.57 40.43
CA LEU A 275 12.55 -16.97 39.40
C LEU A 275 13.09 -17.28 38.00
N ILE A 276 14.40 -17.11 37.79
CA ILE A 276 15.09 -17.44 36.53
C ILE A 276 14.94 -18.93 36.20
N GLN A 277 15.18 -19.80 37.17
CA GLN A 277 15.04 -21.25 36.96
C GLN A 277 13.60 -21.62 36.59
N ARG A 278 12.60 -21.03 37.25
CA ARG A 278 11.18 -21.26 36.93
C ARG A 278 10.83 -20.77 35.53
N THR A 279 11.30 -19.60 35.13
CA THR A 279 11.01 -19.06 33.79
C THR A 279 11.68 -19.89 32.70
N VAL A 280 12.93 -20.31 32.89
CA VAL A 280 13.64 -21.21 31.97
C VAL A 280 12.94 -22.56 31.85
N ARG A 281 12.54 -23.17 32.98
CA ARG A 281 11.79 -24.44 32.95
C ARG A 281 10.48 -24.32 32.16
N LYS A 282 9.71 -23.25 32.37
CA LYS A 282 8.49 -22.97 31.59
C LYS A 282 8.78 -22.77 30.09
N TRP A 283 9.87 -22.08 29.76
CA TRP A 283 10.28 -21.89 28.37
C TRP A 283 10.68 -23.22 27.70
N LEU A 284 11.46 -24.05 28.39
CA LEU A 284 11.83 -25.40 27.91
C LEU A 284 10.59 -26.28 27.72
N GLU A 285 9.64 -26.24 28.65
CA GLU A 285 8.38 -26.97 28.51
C GLU A 285 7.58 -26.50 27.28
N LYS A 286 7.52 -25.18 27.05
CA LYS A 286 6.90 -24.61 25.85
C LYS A 286 7.57 -25.09 24.56
N ILE A 287 8.90 -25.23 24.55
CA ILE A 287 9.64 -25.78 23.40
C ILE A 287 9.30 -27.25 23.20
N ARG A 288 9.30 -28.07 24.26
CA ARG A 288 8.95 -29.49 24.18
C ARG A 288 7.53 -29.68 23.66
N ARG A 289 6.56 -28.92 24.17
CA ARG A 289 5.17 -28.90 23.69
C ARG A 289 5.10 -28.55 22.21
N LYS A 290 5.77 -27.48 21.76
CA LYS A 290 5.81 -27.13 20.32
C LYS A 290 6.37 -28.26 19.45
N LYS A 291 7.42 -28.95 19.90
CA LYS A 291 8.00 -30.08 19.16
C LYS A 291 7.02 -31.26 19.10
N HIS A 292 6.35 -31.57 20.20
CA HIS A 292 5.31 -32.60 20.27
C HIS A 292 4.08 -32.25 19.41
N ASP A 293 3.62 -31.00 19.48
CA ASP A 293 2.50 -30.49 18.69
C ASP A 293 2.84 -30.54 17.20
N ALA A 294 4.07 -30.20 16.80
CA ALA A 294 4.50 -30.32 15.40
C ALA A 294 4.45 -31.77 14.89
N LEU A 295 4.88 -32.74 15.70
CA LEU A 295 4.79 -34.16 15.36
C LEU A 295 3.34 -34.64 15.28
N THR A 296 2.50 -34.20 16.22
CA THR A 296 1.07 -34.53 16.25
C THR A 296 0.32 -33.88 15.07
N GLU A 297 0.73 -32.67 14.66
CA GLU A 297 0.22 -31.94 13.48
C GLU A 297 0.58 -32.61 12.14
N LEU A 298 1.59 -33.49 12.10
CA LEU A 298 1.94 -34.25 10.90
C LEU A 298 1.16 -35.58 10.82
N LEU A 299 0.86 -36.20 11.96
CA LEU A 299 0.24 -37.52 12.00
C LEU A 299 -1.25 -37.46 11.63
N PRO A 300 -1.73 -38.19 10.60
CA PRO A 300 -3.13 -38.19 10.21
C PRO A 300 -4.06 -38.56 11.39
N SER A 301 -5.15 -37.81 11.57
CA SER A 301 -6.13 -38.12 12.63
C SER A 301 -6.83 -39.45 12.32
N GLY A 302 -6.86 -40.38 13.29
CA GLY A 302 -7.56 -41.67 13.16
C GLY A 302 -6.70 -42.82 12.64
N LEU A 303 -5.38 -42.65 12.52
CA LEU A 303 -4.46 -43.73 12.17
C LEU A 303 -4.19 -44.65 13.38
N SER A 304 -5.22 -45.38 13.84
CA SER A 304 -5.09 -46.47 14.81
C SER A 304 -4.24 -47.60 14.21
N ASP A 305 -3.60 -48.42 15.06
CA ASP A 305 -2.76 -49.53 14.57
C ASP A 305 -3.58 -50.53 13.75
N GLU A 306 -4.84 -50.76 14.09
CA GLU A 306 -5.79 -51.56 13.30
C GLU A 306 -5.99 -50.99 11.89
N ARG A 307 -6.21 -49.68 11.78
CA ARG A 307 -6.40 -49.00 10.50
C ARG A 307 -5.13 -49.01 9.64
N LYS A 308 -3.94 -49.02 10.26
CA LYS A 308 -2.67 -49.18 9.53
C LYS A 308 -2.60 -50.56 8.86
N VAL A 309 -2.98 -51.61 9.58
CA VAL A 309 -3.01 -52.97 9.05
C VAL A 309 -4.00 -53.09 7.89
N GLU A 310 -5.20 -52.52 8.02
CA GLU A 310 -6.19 -52.46 6.94
C GLU A 310 -5.65 -51.74 5.68
N LEU A 311 -5.00 -50.58 5.87
CA LEU A 311 -4.43 -49.82 4.76
C LEU A 311 -3.26 -50.57 4.10
N GLN A 312 -2.43 -51.26 4.88
CA GLN A 312 -1.36 -52.10 4.35
C GLN A 312 -1.90 -53.26 3.52
N CYS A 313 -2.96 -53.93 4.00
CA CYS A 313 -3.65 -54.97 3.25
C CYS A 313 -4.26 -54.42 1.94
N LEU A 314 -4.92 -53.26 1.98
CA LEU A 314 -5.44 -52.58 0.80
C LEU A 314 -4.33 -52.23 -0.21
N ILE A 315 -3.21 -51.69 0.27
CA ILE A 315 -2.05 -51.37 -0.59
C ILE A 315 -1.48 -52.65 -1.23
N GLY A 316 -1.37 -53.74 -0.48
CA GLY A 316 -0.98 -55.05 -1.00
C GLY A 316 -1.90 -55.51 -2.13
N ASN A 317 -3.21 -55.53 -1.87
CA ASN A 317 -4.23 -55.93 -2.83
C ASN A 317 -4.28 -55.03 -4.09
N ILE A 318 -3.88 -53.76 -3.98
CA ILE A 318 -3.78 -52.84 -5.13
C ILE A 318 -2.51 -53.14 -5.93
N ARG A 319 -1.38 -53.39 -5.26
CA ARG A 319 -0.10 -53.74 -5.92
C ARG A 319 -0.19 -55.08 -6.67
N GLU A 320 -0.91 -56.04 -6.12
CA GLU A 320 -1.16 -57.33 -6.79
C GLU A 320 -2.06 -57.16 -8.02
N ARG A 321 -3.08 -56.30 -7.93
CA ARG A 321 -3.99 -56.00 -9.06
C ARG A 321 -3.33 -55.17 -10.16
N PHE A 322 -2.40 -54.29 -9.81
CA PHE A 322 -1.68 -53.43 -10.74
C PHE A 322 -0.18 -53.69 -10.61
N GLN A 323 0.29 -54.78 -11.23
CA GLN A 323 1.71 -55.05 -11.33
C GLN A 323 2.39 -53.94 -12.15
N VAL A 324 3.49 -53.42 -11.62
CA VAL A 324 4.24 -52.33 -12.25
C VAL A 324 4.90 -52.87 -13.51
N SER A 325 4.53 -52.36 -14.69
CA SER A 325 5.24 -52.64 -15.94
C SER A 325 6.70 -52.15 -15.86
N ASN A 326 7.59 -52.62 -16.73
CA ASN A 326 8.98 -52.12 -16.80
C ASN A 326 8.98 -50.61 -17.14
N ILE A 327 8.96 -49.75 -16.11
CA ILE A 327 9.03 -48.30 -16.23
C ILE A 327 10.50 -47.94 -16.42
N SER A 328 10.80 -47.08 -17.40
CA SER A 328 12.14 -46.54 -17.61
C SER A 328 12.61 -45.73 -16.40
N ASP A 329 13.90 -45.75 -16.09
CA ASP A 329 14.47 -45.03 -14.94
C ASP A 329 14.17 -43.53 -14.96
N GLU A 330 14.09 -42.93 -16.15
CA GLU A 330 13.73 -41.51 -16.29
C GLU A 330 12.25 -41.25 -15.96
N ASP A 331 11.34 -42.12 -16.40
CA ASP A 331 9.92 -42.01 -16.05
C ASP A 331 9.70 -42.22 -14.55
N LEU A 332 10.49 -43.10 -13.93
CA LEU A 332 10.46 -43.32 -12.49
C LEU A 332 10.92 -42.07 -11.71
N LYS A 333 11.95 -41.38 -12.17
CA LYS A 333 12.38 -40.09 -11.58
C LYS A 333 11.27 -39.04 -11.68
N VAL A 334 10.64 -38.91 -12.84
CA VAL A 334 9.54 -37.94 -13.05
C VAL A 334 8.36 -38.25 -12.13
N ILE A 335 7.97 -39.53 -11.97
CA ILE A 335 6.92 -39.94 -11.04
C ILE A 335 7.33 -39.66 -9.59
N HIS A 336 8.57 -39.94 -9.23
CA HIS A 336 9.09 -39.66 -7.89
C HIS A 336 9.04 -38.17 -7.58
N GLU A 337 9.54 -37.31 -8.47
CA GLU A 337 9.47 -35.85 -8.32
C GLU A 337 8.03 -35.36 -8.23
N LYS A 338 7.12 -35.86 -9.08
CA LYS A 338 5.70 -35.51 -9.02
C LYS A 338 5.07 -35.91 -7.69
N SER A 339 5.31 -37.13 -7.22
CA SER A 339 4.78 -37.62 -5.94
C SER A 339 5.35 -36.85 -4.75
N PHE A 340 6.64 -36.51 -4.80
CA PHE A 340 7.32 -35.68 -3.82
C PHE A 340 6.73 -34.27 -3.77
N ASN A 341 6.51 -33.64 -4.93
CA ASN A 341 5.89 -32.32 -5.03
C ASN A 341 4.45 -32.33 -4.49
N MET A 342 3.67 -33.37 -4.77
CA MET A 342 2.32 -33.54 -4.21
C MET A 342 2.35 -33.70 -2.69
N LEU A 343 3.27 -34.51 -2.16
CA LEU A 343 3.46 -34.69 -0.71
C LEU A 343 3.87 -33.37 -0.05
N ASN A 344 4.80 -32.63 -0.66
CA ASN A 344 5.31 -31.38 -0.13
C ASN A 344 4.22 -30.29 -0.13
N ALA A 345 3.41 -30.22 -1.19
CA ALA A 345 2.24 -29.34 -1.24
C ALA A 345 1.21 -29.69 -0.16
N HIS A 346 0.98 -30.99 0.08
CA HIS A 346 0.09 -31.45 1.15
C HIS A 346 0.65 -31.07 2.53
N VAL A 347 1.90 -31.41 2.84
CA VAL A 347 2.55 -31.11 4.13
C VAL A 347 2.58 -29.60 4.42
N SER A 348 2.86 -28.79 3.40
CA SER A 348 2.85 -27.33 3.52
C SER A 348 1.46 -26.79 3.86
N ASN A 349 0.40 -27.41 3.34
CA ASN A 349 -0.99 -26.98 3.54
C ASN A 349 -1.70 -27.67 4.72
N LEU A 350 -1.12 -28.74 5.28
CA LEU A 350 -1.72 -29.58 6.34
C LEU A 350 -2.26 -28.76 7.52
N LYS A 351 -1.49 -27.77 7.99
CA LYS A 351 -1.90 -26.92 9.12
C LYS A 351 -3.17 -26.13 8.81
N GLN A 352 -3.31 -25.63 7.59
CA GLN A 352 -4.49 -24.88 7.17
C GLN A 352 -5.70 -25.81 6.99
N ILE A 353 -5.49 -27.00 6.42
CA ILE A 353 -6.52 -28.03 6.26
C ILE A 353 -7.05 -28.43 7.64
N ARG A 354 -6.18 -28.77 8.60
CA ARG A 354 -6.59 -29.16 9.96
C ARG A 354 -7.31 -28.04 10.72
N ARG A 355 -6.90 -26.78 10.52
CA ARG A 355 -7.62 -25.63 11.11
C ARG A 355 -9.02 -25.50 10.53
N LYS A 356 -9.18 -25.65 9.22
CA LYS A 356 -10.48 -25.66 8.56
C LYS A 356 -11.33 -26.83 9.05
N ASP A 357 -10.75 -28.02 9.20
CA ASP A 357 -11.45 -29.20 9.71
C ASP A 357 -11.85 -29.07 11.18
N ALA A 358 -10.97 -28.53 12.03
CA ALA A 358 -11.30 -28.25 13.42
C ALA A 358 -12.44 -27.22 13.52
N HIS A 359 -12.39 -26.16 12.70
CA HIS A 359 -13.47 -25.18 12.62
C HIS A 359 -14.78 -25.82 12.14
N ARG A 360 -14.72 -26.65 11.10
CA ARG A 360 -15.88 -27.40 10.58
C ARG A 360 -16.45 -28.32 11.65
N ARG A 361 -15.62 -29.08 12.37
CA ARG A 361 -16.06 -29.95 13.47
C ARG A 361 -16.70 -29.17 14.61
N ALA A 362 -16.12 -28.03 14.99
CA ALA A 362 -16.69 -27.15 16.00
C ALA A 362 -18.05 -26.58 15.56
N LEU A 363 -18.17 -26.19 14.29
CA LEU A 363 -19.43 -25.71 13.71
C LEU A 363 -20.48 -26.83 13.69
N LEU A 364 -20.10 -28.04 13.28
CA LEU A 364 -21.01 -29.19 13.30
C LEU A 364 -21.49 -29.52 14.72
N ALA A 365 -20.58 -29.51 15.71
CA ALA A 365 -20.95 -29.71 17.11
C ALA A 365 -21.90 -28.61 17.60
N HIS A 366 -21.65 -27.35 17.23
CA HIS A 366 -22.53 -26.25 17.56
C HIS A 366 -23.92 -26.40 16.92
N LEU A 367 -23.98 -26.74 15.64
CA LEU A 367 -25.25 -27.01 14.93
C LEU A 367 -25.99 -28.19 15.54
N GLN A 368 -25.28 -29.26 15.95
CA GLN A 368 -25.87 -30.40 16.65
C GLN A 368 -26.48 -29.99 17.98
N VAL A 369 -25.79 -29.17 18.78
CA VAL A 369 -26.31 -28.63 20.05
C VAL A 369 -27.54 -27.75 19.80
N GLN A 370 -27.51 -26.89 18.79
CA GLN A 370 -28.67 -26.07 18.44
C GLN A 370 -29.85 -26.92 17.98
N ASN A 371 -29.61 -27.96 17.19
CA ASN A 371 -30.67 -28.88 16.74
C ASN A 371 -31.28 -29.65 17.91
N GLN A 372 -30.47 -30.07 18.88
CA GLN A 372 -30.95 -30.65 20.14
C GLN A 372 -31.79 -29.65 20.92
N GLN A 373 -31.35 -28.38 21.03
CA GLN A 373 -32.15 -27.33 21.66
C GLN A 373 -33.50 -27.12 20.96
N PHE A 374 -33.52 -27.13 19.62
CA PHE A 374 -34.76 -27.01 18.86
C PHE A 374 -35.69 -28.20 19.06
N SER A 375 -35.13 -29.41 19.17
CA SER A 375 -35.90 -30.64 19.41
C SER A 375 -36.54 -30.66 20.80
N LEU A 376 -35.98 -29.92 21.76
CA LEU A 376 -36.47 -29.81 23.14
C LEU A 376 -37.42 -28.62 23.36
N LEU A 377 -37.77 -27.86 22.32
CA LEU A 377 -38.67 -26.72 22.47
C LEU A 377 -40.13 -27.17 22.66
N PRO A 378 -40.86 -26.56 23.59
CA PRO A 378 -42.28 -26.79 23.74
C PRO A 378 -43.08 -26.25 22.54
N SER A 379 -44.31 -26.74 22.39
CA SER A 379 -45.26 -26.24 21.38
C SER A 379 -45.51 -24.75 21.55
N LEU A 380 -45.85 -24.04 20.46
CA LEU A 380 -46.06 -22.59 20.45
C LEU A 380 -47.10 -22.08 21.46
N LYS A 381 -47.96 -22.97 21.97
CA LYS A 381 -48.97 -22.68 23.00
C LYS A 381 -48.38 -22.59 24.41
N ASP A 382 -47.25 -23.24 24.67
CA ASP A 382 -46.66 -23.40 26.01
C ASP A 382 -45.35 -22.59 26.17
N VAL A 383 -45.15 -21.58 25.31
CA VAL A 383 -43.91 -20.80 25.27
C VAL A 383 -43.88 -19.75 26.38
N ASN A 384 -43.02 -19.98 27.38
CA ASN A 384 -42.65 -19.01 28.40
C ASN A 384 -41.49 -18.08 27.98
N ASN A 385 -41.36 -16.93 28.64
CA ASN A 385 -40.27 -15.96 28.44
C ASN A 385 -38.86 -16.56 28.58
N VAL A 386 -38.72 -17.61 29.39
CA VAL A 386 -37.45 -18.34 29.58
C VAL A 386 -36.97 -19.00 28.28
N HIS A 387 -37.89 -19.52 27.45
CA HIS A 387 -37.54 -20.13 26.18
C HIS A 387 -37.12 -19.09 25.13
N VAL A 388 -37.70 -17.89 25.19
CA VAL A 388 -37.29 -16.75 24.36
C VAL A 388 -35.87 -16.31 24.72
N GLU A 389 -35.54 -16.26 26.01
CA GLU A 389 -34.19 -15.94 26.46
C GLU A 389 -33.17 -17.03 26.08
N GLN A 390 -33.55 -18.31 26.15
CA GLN A 390 -32.69 -19.44 25.74
C GLN A 390 -32.34 -19.41 24.25
N LEU A 391 -33.28 -18.97 23.39
CA LEU A 391 -33.07 -18.83 21.94
C LEU A 391 -32.39 -17.50 21.56
N SER A 392 -32.27 -16.56 22.49
CA SER A 392 -31.66 -15.26 22.24
C SER A 392 -30.13 -15.34 22.31
N SER A 393 -29.46 -14.80 21.29
CA SER A 393 -28.01 -14.63 21.33
C SER A 393 -27.63 -13.47 22.26
N ARG A 394 -26.69 -13.67 23.20
CA ARG A 394 -26.17 -12.57 24.06
C ARG A 394 -25.23 -11.61 23.34
N ALA A 395 -24.83 -11.91 22.10
CA ALA A 395 -23.89 -11.11 21.34
C ALA A 395 -24.58 -9.92 20.65
N THR A 396 -24.22 -8.70 21.06
CA THR A 396 -24.78 -7.45 20.53
C THR A 396 -24.78 -7.34 18.99
N PRO A 397 -23.72 -7.75 18.26
CA PRO A 397 -23.72 -7.68 16.80
C PRO A 397 -24.77 -8.59 16.15
N ILE A 398 -25.01 -9.77 16.72
CA ILE A 398 -26.02 -10.72 16.23
C ILE A 398 -27.42 -10.19 16.50
N ILE A 399 -27.65 -9.62 17.71
CA ILE A 399 -28.92 -8.97 18.07
C ILE A 399 -29.24 -7.83 17.10
N ILE A 400 -28.27 -6.96 16.80
CA ILE A 400 -28.46 -5.83 15.88
C ILE A 400 -28.75 -6.33 14.46
N ALA A 401 -27.99 -7.33 13.98
CA ALA A 401 -28.20 -7.90 12.65
C ALA A 401 -29.57 -8.58 12.53
N ALA A 402 -30.01 -9.31 13.56
CA ALA A 402 -31.34 -9.93 13.60
C ALA A 402 -32.46 -8.88 13.63
N ARG A 403 -32.30 -7.79 14.41
CA ARG A 403 -33.24 -6.67 14.41
C ARG A 403 -33.32 -6.00 13.04
N GLN A 404 -32.19 -5.74 12.40
CA GLN A 404 -32.15 -5.15 11.06
C GLN A 404 -32.82 -6.07 10.03
N ALA A 405 -32.48 -7.37 10.03
CA ALA A 405 -33.10 -8.35 9.14
C ALA A 405 -34.63 -8.44 9.35
N HIS A 406 -35.10 -8.41 10.59
CA HIS A 406 -36.53 -8.38 10.91
C HIS A 406 -37.21 -7.10 10.41
N VAL A 407 -36.58 -5.94 10.64
CA VAL A 407 -37.09 -4.66 10.14
C VAL A 407 -37.13 -4.64 8.62
N ASP A 408 -36.12 -5.19 7.94
CA ASP A 408 -36.07 -5.27 6.49
C ASP A 408 -37.10 -6.26 5.93
N TYR A 409 -37.35 -7.37 6.63
CA TYR A 409 -38.44 -8.30 6.33
C TYR A 409 -39.82 -7.66 6.54
N MET A 410 -40.04 -6.92 7.63
CA MET A 410 -41.29 -6.18 7.86
C MET A 410 -41.49 -5.08 6.82
N LYS A 411 -40.42 -4.40 6.42
CA LYS A 411 -40.46 -3.44 5.31
C LYS A 411 -40.78 -4.12 3.98
N SER A 412 -40.31 -5.34 3.72
CA SER A 412 -40.59 -6.07 2.47
C SER A 412 -42.06 -6.52 2.40
N LEU A 413 -42.63 -6.97 3.53
CA LEU A 413 -44.05 -7.26 3.68
C LEU A 413 -44.94 -6.03 3.45
N ASN A 414 -44.51 -4.88 3.97
CA ASN A 414 -45.23 -3.60 3.86
C ASN A 414 -44.94 -2.83 2.56
N GLN A 415 -44.19 -3.38 1.61
CA GLN A 415 -44.05 -2.74 0.31
C GLN A 415 -45.35 -2.88 -0.51
N PRO A 416 -45.71 -1.84 -1.28
CA PRO A 416 -46.80 -1.93 -2.24
C PRO A 416 -46.49 -2.99 -3.32
N TRP A 417 -47.53 -3.63 -3.85
CA TRP A 417 -47.44 -4.82 -4.70
C TRP A 417 -46.48 -4.70 -5.90
N TRP A 418 -46.35 -3.50 -6.49
CA TRP A 418 -45.43 -3.24 -7.60
C TRP A 418 -43.94 -3.33 -7.24
N LYS A 419 -43.56 -3.14 -5.96
CA LYS A 419 -42.19 -3.39 -5.45
C LYS A 419 -41.96 -4.83 -5.02
N LYS A 420 -43.01 -5.60 -4.73
CA LYS A 420 -42.87 -7.04 -4.46
C LYS A 420 -42.47 -7.79 -5.74
N ASN A 421 -42.90 -7.29 -6.91
CA ASN A 421 -42.61 -7.87 -8.22
C ASN A 421 -41.27 -7.45 -8.84
N THR A 422 -40.59 -6.40 -8.34
CA THR A 422 -39.28 -5.98 -8.89
C THR A 422 -38.15 -6.97 -8.61
N ASN A 423 -38.31 -7.87 -7.63
CA ASN A 423 -37.34 -8.95 -7.42
C ASN A 423 -37.36 -9.99 -8.56
N VAL A 424 -38.46 -10.11 -9.30
CA VAL A 424 -38.55 -10.96 -10.50
C VAL A 424 -37.94 -10.24 -11.73
N LEU A 425 -38.01 -8.91 -11.78
CA LEU A 425 -37.43 -8.12 -12.89
C LEU A 425 -35.90 -7.94 -12.78
N ASN A 426 -35.28 -8.27 -11.64
CA ASN A 426 -33.83 -8.22 -11.47
C ASN A 426 -33.08 -9.40 -12.14
N GLU A 427 -33.78 -10.37 -12.75
CA GLU A 427 -33.18 -11.36 -13.66
C GLU A 427 -32.97 -10.80 -15.08
N CYS A 428 -33.57 -9.66 -15.43
CA CYS A 428 -33.39 -9.02 -16.73
C CYS A 428 -32.49 -7.78 -16.58
N GLY A 429 -31.19 -7.99 -16.82
CA GLY A 429 -30.15 -7.00 -16.58
C GLY A 429 -30.34 -5.65 -17.29
N ARG A 430 -30.45 -4.58 -16.49
CA ARG A 430 -29.93 -3.25 -16.85
C ARG A 430 -29.34 -2.53 -15.64
N PRO A 431 -28.03 -2.24 -15.61
CA PRO A 431 -27.40 -1.42 -14.58
C PRO A 431 -27.27 0.01 -15.08
N SER A 432 -28.20 0.88 -14.72
CA SER A 432 -28.05 2.34 -14.86
C SER A 432 -28.92 2.99 -13.81
N ILE A 433 -28.38 3.98 -13.08
CA ILE A 433 -29.00 4.90 -12.08
C ILE A 433 -28.31 4.91 -10.69
N LEU A 434 -27.37 4.01 -10.36
CA LEU A 434 -26.70 4.04 -9.04
C LEU A 434 -25.37 4.82 -8.95
N PHE A 435 -25.14 5.86 -9.77
CA PHE A 435 -23.87 6.61 -9.73
C PHE A 435 -23.93 8.00 -9.07
N GLU A 436 -25.09 8.66 -9.02
CA GLU A 436 -25.12 10.07 -8.57
C GLU A 436 -25.21 10.23 -7.04
N ASN A 437 -25.78 9.26 -6.30
CA ASN A 437 -26.06 9.44 -4.87
C ASN A 437 -25.20 8.57 -3.91
N ALA A 438 -24.11 7.98 -4.40
CA ALA A 438 -23.26 7.11 -3.59
C ALA A 438 -22.17 7.85 -2.79
N SER A 439 -22.12 7.59 -1.48
CA SER A 439 -21.07 8.02 -0.54
C SER A 439 -19.64 7.72 -1.04
N VAL A 440 -18.67 8.54 -0.63
CA VAL A 440 -17.23 8.43 -1.00
C VAL A 440 -16.67 7.02 -0.75
N ARG A 441 -17.15 6.30 0.27
CA ARG A 441 -16.70 4.93 0.59
C ARG A 441 -17.21 3.88 -0.40
N THR A 442 -18.39 4.07 -0.99
CA THR A 442 -18.94 3.17 -2.01
C THR A 442 -18.23 3.38 -3.34
N ARG A 443 -17.83 4.61 -3.67
CA ARG A 443 -17.00 4.91 -4.85
C ARG A 443 -15.62 4.25 -4.78
N ASP A 444 -14.95 4.29 -3.63
CA ASP A 444 -13.66 3.62 -3.42
C ASP A 444 -13.74 2.09 -3.54
N ARG A 445 -14.88 1.49 -3.18
CA ARG A 445 -15.12 0.05 -3.27
C ARG A 445 -15.36 -0.38 -4.73
N ILE A 446 -16.16 0.40 -5.46
CA ILE A 446 -16.41 0.19 -6.89
C ILE A 446 -15.13 0.36 -7.70
N ILE A 447 -14.29 1.36 -7.38
CA ILE A 447 -12.98 1.56 -8.03
C ILE A 447 -12.05 0.38 -7.75
N LYS A 448 -12.02 -0.15 -6.51
CA LYS A 448 -11.24 -1.35 -6.20
C LYS A 448 -11.73 -2.60 -6.94
N GLU A 449 -13.04 -2.78 -7.05
CA GLU A 449 -13.62 -3.90 -7.80
C GLU A 449 -13.35 -3.80 -9.31
N LEU A 450 -13.40 -2.59 -9.87
CA LEU A 450 -13.02 -2.34 -11.27
C LEU A 450 -11.52 -2.55 -11.52
N LEU A 451 -10.65 -2.15 -10.59
CA LEU A 451 -9.21 -2.39 -10.68
C LEU A 451 -8.85 -3.89 -10.66
N ILE A 452 -9.62 -4.69 -9.93
CA ILE A 452 -9.47 -6.15 -9.90
C ILE A 452 -10.04 -6.77 -11.18
N LYS A 453 -11.20 -6.27 -11.66
CA LYS A 453 -11.89 -6.81 -12.84
C LYS A 453 -11.13 -6.62 -14.15
N TYR A 454 -10.36 -5.54 -14.28
CA TYR A 454 -9.61 -5.22 -15.51
C TYR A 454 -8.10 -5.55 -15.46
N ASN A 455 -7.65 -6.22 -14.39
CA ASN A 455 -6.26 -6.66 -14.20
C ASN A 455 -5.19 -5.58 -14.52
N LEU A 456 -5.46 -4.31 -14.15
CA LEU A 456 -4.60 -3.15 -14.44
C LEU A 456 -3.38 -3.04 -13.50
N ASN A 457 -3.07 -4.11 -12.75
CA ASN A 457 -1.96 -4.14 -11.79
C ASN A 457 -0.59 -4.04 -12.47
N GLU A 458 -0.45 -4.53 -13.70
CA GLU A 458 0.79 -4.41 -14.47
C GLU A 458 1.07 -2.97 -14.93
N LEU A 459 0.03 -2.23 -15.33
CA LEU A 459 0.14 -0.81 -15.69
C LEU A 459 0.51 0.06 -14.48
N LEU A 460 0.00 -0.27 -13.30
CA LEU A 460 0.40 0.37 -12.05
C LEU A 460 1.85 0.03 -11.67
N TYR A 461 2.30 -1.19 -11.92
CA TYR A 461 3.69 -1.59 -11.66
C TYR A 461 4.67 -0.88 -12.60
N ALA A 462 4.36 -0.80 -13.90
CA ALA A 462 5.12 -0.06 -14.91
C ALA A 462 5.17 1.45 -14.62
N ALA A 463 4.04 2.05 -14.25
CA ALA A 463 3.98 3.45 -13.82
C ALA A 463 4.81 3.71 -12.55
N SER A 464 4.78 2.79 -11.57
CA SER A 464 5.60 2.91 -10.35
C SER A 464 7.10 2.83 -10.62
N LYS A 465 7.51 2.05 -11.63
CA LYS A 465 8.91 1.89 -12.04
C LYS A 465 9.43 3.13 -12.79
N SER A 466 8.57 3.73 -13.63
CA SER A 466 8.83 5.03 -14.29
C SER A 466 8.98 6.16 -13.25
N LEU A 467 8.06 6.25 -12.29
CA LEU A 467 8.10 7.24 -11.19
C LEU A 467 9.33 7.11 -10.27
N LYS A 468 9.91 5.92 -10.12
CA LYS A 468 11.17 5.73 -9.38
C LYS A 468 12.38 6.30 -10.12
N LYS A 469 12.40 6.30 -11.45
CA LYS A 469 13.43 6.97 -12.26
C LYS A 469 13.34 8.49 -12.11
N ASP A 470 12.13 9.04 -12.18
CA ASP A 470 11.90 10.49 -12.04
C ASP A 470 12.20 10.99 -10.62
N LYS A 471 11.91 10.19 -9.59
CA LYS A 471 12.26 10.53 -8.20
C LYS A 471 13.77 10.67 -7.99
N ARG A 472 14.57 9.79 -8.60
CA ARG A 472 16.04 9.88 -8.56
C ARG A 472 16.57 11.10 -9.32
N PHE A 473 15.93 11.46 -10.43
CA PHE A 473 16.29 12.64 -11.21
C PHE A 473 15.98 13.95 -10.46
N ILE A 474 14.84 14.01 -9.77
CA ILE A 474 14.44 15.17 -8.95
C ILE A 474 15.32 15.28 -7.69
N GLU A 475 15.61 14.17 -7.01
CA GLU A 475 16.53 14.16 -5.86
C GLU A 475 17.94 14.63 -6.29
N ALA A 476 18.45 14.21 -7.45
CA ALA A 476 19.72 14.70 -7.99
C ALA A 476 19.71 16.20 -8.32
N LYS A 477 18.59 16.71 -8.86
CA LYS A 477 18.43 18.15 -9.18
C LYS A 477 18.29 19.02 -7.93
N VAL A 478 17.64 18.50 -6.88
CA VAL A 478 17.49 19.18 -5.58
C VAL A 478 18.82 19.20 -4.84
N VAL A 479 19.59 18.11 -4.83
CA VAL A 479 20.93 18.07 -4.22
C VAL A 479 21.88 19.04 -4.93
N LYS A 480 21.85 19.13 -6.28
CA LYS A 480 22.64 20.12 -7.03
C LYS A 480 22.26 21.58 -6.73
N LYS A 481 21.00 21.84 -6.39
CA LYS A 481 20.50 23.18 -6.06
C LYS A 481 20.76 23.58 -4.60
N ILE A 482 20.96 22.60 -3.71
CA ILE A 482 21.34 22.81 -2.31
C ILE A 482 22.85 23.04 -2.16
N TYR A 483 23.68 22.44 -3.02
CA TYR A 483 25.14 22.65 -2.98
C TYR A 483 25.63 23.93 -3.68
N ASN A 484 24.79 24.59 -4.48
CA ASN A 484 25.11 25.85 -5.18
C ASN A 484 24.53 27.10 -4.49
N LYS A 485 24.06 26.97 -3.26
CA LYS A 485 23.68 28.06 -2.35
C LYS A 485 24.50 27.90 -1.08
#